data_AF-A0A523M619-F1
#
_entry.id   AF-A0A523M619-F1
#
_cell.length_a   1.000
_cell.length_b   1.000
_cell.length_c   1.000
_cell.angle_alpha   90.00
_cell.angle_beta   90.00
_cell.angle_gamma   90.00
#
_symmetry.space_group_name_H-M   'P 1'
#
loop_
_entity.id
_entity.type
_entity.pdbx_description
1 polymer ?
#
loop_
_entity_poly.entity_id
_entity_poly.type
_entity_poly.pdbx_seq_one_letter_code
_entity_poly.pdbx_strand_id
1 'polypeptide(L)'
;MLKRVGLVLLLILIFVLMVLFTAANPGDISLSLLHFEISAPVSLAFTVAFITGWIFGIVCMGLYALKIANERRMLRRSLRMSEDEISSLRNLPLSDAD
;
A
#
# COMPACT_ATOMS: atom_id res chain seq x y z
N MET A 1 1.43 12.96 21.09
CA MET A 1 2.14 14.24 20.93
C MET A 1 3.32 14.11 19.97
N LEU A 2 4.35 13.29 20.27
CA LEU A 2 5.54 13.13 19.42
C LEU A 2 5.25 12.72 17.96
N LYS A 3 4.29 11.81 17.74
CA LYS A 3 3.86 11.40 16.38
C LYS A 3 3.26 12.56 15.55
N ARG A 4 2.56 13.50 16.20
CA ARG A 4 1.96 14.67 15.53
C ARG A 4 3.03 15.71 15.20
N VAL A 5 3.95 15.96 16.13
CA VAL A 5 5.09 16.86 15.91
C VAL A 5 6.00 16.33 14.79
N GLY A 6 6.30 15.03 14.80
CA GLY A 6 7.07 14.39 13.72
C GLY A 6 6.40 14.50 12.36
N LEU A 7 5.07 14.35 12.30
CA LEU A 7 4.31 14.54 11.06
C LEU A 7 4.38 15.99 10.56
N VAL A 8 4.20 16.97 11.45
CA VAL A 8 4.33 18.39 11.09
C VAL A 8 5.74 18.71 10.60
N LEU A 9 6.78 18.23 11.28
CA LEU A 9 8.17 18.41 10.85
C LEU A 9 8.43 17.78 9.48
N LEU A 10 7.90 16.58 9.24
CA LEU A 10 8.01 15.92 7.94
C LEU A 10 7.32 16.74 6.84
N LEU A 11 6.11 17.26 7.09
CA LEU A 11 5.41 18.10 6.13
C LEU A 11 6.18 19.40 5.84
N ILE A 12 6.73 20.05 6.86
CA ILE A 12 7.58 21.24 6.70
C ILE A 12 8.82 20.89 5.87
N LEU A 13 9.48 19.77 6.18
CA LEU A 13 10.65 19.31 5.43
C LEU A 13 10.31 19.08 3.95
N ILE A 14 9.23 18.36 3.66
CA ILE A 14 8.77 18.11 2.28
C ILE A 14 8.47 19.44 1.58
N PHE A 15 7.79 20.37 2.25
CA PHE A 15 7.49 21.69 1.68
C PHE A 15 8.76 22.47 1.35
N VAL A 16 9.72 22.53 2.28
CA VAL A 16 11.02 23.20 2.05
C VAL A 16 11.76 22.57 0.88
N LEU A 17 11.83 21.24 0.82
CA LEU A 17 12.46 20.52 -0.29
C LEU A 17 11.77 20.84 -1.62
N MET A 18 10.43 20.94 -1.64
CA MET A 18 9.68 21.24 -2.86
C MET A 18 9.93 22.67 -3.35
N VAL A 19 9.97 23.64 -2.45
CA VAL A 19 10.29 25.04 -2.77
C VAL A 19 11.71 25.14 -3.31
N LEU A 20 12.70 24.54 -2.63
CA LEU A 20 14.09 24.53 -3.08
C LEU A 20 14.26 23.86 -4.44
N PHE A 21 13.60 22.72 -4.66
CA PHE A 21 13.64 22.00 -5.93
C PHE A 21 13.05 22.84 -7.06
N THR A 22 11.92 23.50 -6.82
CA THR A 22 11.27 24.37 -7.82
C THR A 22 12.14 25.57 -8.15
N ALA A 23 12.72 26.23 -7.14
CA ALA A 23 13.59 27.38 -7.34
C ALA A 23 14.92 27.01 -8.04
N ALA A 24 15.47 25.83 -7.76
CA ALA A 24 16.69 25.35 -8.39
C ALA A 24 16.48 24.85 -9.82
N ASN A 25 15.22 24.55 -10.20
CA ASN A 25 14.87 24.02 -11.53
C ASN A 25 13.76 24.88 -12.17
N PRO A 26 14.00 26.16 -12.50
CA PRO A 26 13.00 27.05 -13.09
C PRO A 26 12.74 26.77 -14.58
N GLY A 27 13.39 25.75 -15.15
CA GLY A 27 13.27 25.41 -16.56
C GLY A 27 12.03 24.57 -16.89
N ASP A 28 11.69 24.58 -18.16
CA ASP A 28 10.70 23.69 -18.74
C ASP A 28 11.39 22.48 -19.37
N ILE A 29 10.72 21.33 -19.31
CA ILE A 29 11.09 20.12 -20.05
C ILE A 29 10.12 19.91 -21.20
N SER A 30 10.65 19.61 -22.37
CA SER A 30 9.88 19.15 -23.52
C SER A 30 9.78 17.63 -23.47
N LEU A 31 8.58 17.11 -23.27
CA LEU A 31 8.26 15.69 -23.29
C LEU A 31 7.61 15.33 -24.62
N SER A 32 8.28 14.50 -25.43
CA SER A 32 7.67 13.89 -26.61
C SER A 32 6.93 12.60 -26.19
N LEU A 33 5.62 12.71 -26.01
CA LEU A 33 4.70 11.61 -25.77
C LEU A 33 4.20 11.05 -27.08
N LEU A 34 5.00 10.19 -27.72
CA LEU A 34 4.72 9.44 -28.95
C LEU A 34 4.28 10.29 -30.15
N HIS A 35 3.11 10.92 -30.09
CA HIS A 35 2.54 11.84 -31.07
C HIS A 35 2.31 13.27 -30.56
N PHE A 36 2.54 13.53 -29.27
CA PHE A 36 2.33 14.83 -28.63
C PHE A 36 3.62 15.37 -28.05
N GLU A 37 3.91 16.65 -28.24
CA GLU A 37 4.98 17.33 -27.52
C GLU A 37 4.37 18.25 -26.47
N ILE A 38 4.71 18.01 -25.21
CA ILE A 38 4.24 18.81 -24.09
C ILE A 38 5.45 19.45 -23.44
N SER A 39 5.45 20.79 -23.39
CA SER A 39 6.40 21.54 -22.57
C SER A 39 5.76 21.81 -21.21
N ALA A 40 6.43 21.38 -20.13
CA ALA A 40 5.96 21.59 -18.77
C ALA A 40 7.13 21.94 -17.84
N PRO A 41 6.89 22.74 -16.78
CA PRO A 41 7.90 23.00 -15.77
C PRO A 41 8.43 21.69 -15.16
N VAL A 42 9.75 21.59 -14.94
CA VAL A 42 10.40 20.42 -14.32
C VAL A 42 9.68 20.01 -13.03
N SER A 43 9.33 21.01 -12.20
CA SER A 43 8.63 20.82 -10.94
C SER A 43 7.27 20.16 -11.11
N LEU A 44 6.50 20.54 -12.13
CA LEU A 44 5.19 19.96 -12.42
C LEU A 44 5.32 18.52 -12.92
N ALA A 45 6.23 18.27 -13.88
CA ALA A 45 6.47 16.93 -14.40
C ALA A 45 6.91 15.96 -13.28
N PHE A 46 7.82 16.41 -12.42
CA PHE A 46 8.27 15.64 -11.26
C PHE A 46 7.13 15.36 -10.27
N THR A 47 6.30 16.38 -9.99
CA THR A 47 5.14 16.24 -9.08
C THR A 47 4.15 15.21 -9.60
N VAL A 48 3.83 15.24 -10.90
CA VAL A 48 2.92 14.27 -11.53
C VAL A 48 3.51 12.85 -11.48
N ALA A 49 4.80 12.69 -11.80
CA ALA A 49 5.47 11.39 -11.70
C ALA A 49 5.47 10.85 -10.26
N PHE A 50 5.71 11.72 -9.28
CA PHE A 50 5.71 11.33 -7.88
C PHE A 50 4.31 10.92 -7.39
N ILE A 51 3.29 11.72 -7.70
CA ILE A 51 1.89 11.42 -7.31
C ILE A 51 1.42 10.13 -7.96
N THR A 52 1.69 9.93 -9.25
CA THR A 52 1.28 8.71 -9.96
C THR A 52 1.98 7.47 -9.38
N GLY A 53 3.30 7.55 -9.13
CA GLY A 53 4.03 6.48 -8.46
C GLY A 53 3.53 6.19 -7.05
N TRP A 54 3.19 7.23 -6.28
CA TRP A 54 2.67 7.08 -4.92
C TRP A 54 1.28 6.43 -4.89
N ILE A 55 0.36 6.87 -5.75
CA ILE A 55 -0.97 6.25 -5.91
C ILE A 55 -0.81 4.79 -6.31
N PHE A 56 0.05 4.50 -7.28
CA PHE A 56 0.33 3.13 -7.71
C PHE A 56 0.85 2.27 -6.55
N GLY A 57 1.80 2.79 -5.76
CA GLY A 57 2.30 2.13 -4.56
C GLY A 57 1.21 1.83 -3.53
N ILE A 58 0.31 2.78 -3.26
CA ILE A 58 -0.84 2.57 -2.35
C ILE A 58 -1.75 1.46 -2.88
N VAL A 59 -2.05 1.45 -4.18
CA VAL A 59 -2.88 0.40 -4.80
C VAL A 59 -2.22 -0.96 -4.66
N CYS A 60 -0.94 -1.09 -4.98
CA CYS A 60 -0.19 -2.35 -4.83
C CYS A 60 -0.20 -2.85 -3.38
N MET A 61 0.04 -1.95 -2.42
CA MET A 61 0.04 -2.29 -0.99
C MET A 61 -1.35 -2.71 -0.51
N GLY A 62 -2.40 -2.03 -0.99
CA GLY A 62 -3.79 -2.38 -0.71
C GLY A 62 -4.17 -3.77 -1.24
N LEU A 63 -3.81 -4.08 -2.50
CA LEU A 63 -4.04 -5.40 -3.09
C LEU A 63 -3.30 -6.50 -2.31
N TYR A 64 -2.06 -6.25 -1.92
CA TYR A 64 -1.28 -7.19 -1.10
C TYR A 64 -1.89 -7.41 0.29
N ALA A 65 -2.33 -6.34 0.95
CA ALA A 65 -3.00 -6.41 2.25
C ALA A 65 -4.33 -7.20 2.16
N LEU A 66 -5.10 -7.02 1.08
CA LEU A 66 -6.32 -7.78 0.83
C LEU A 66 -6.03 -9.28 0.65
N LYS A 67 -4.96 -9.62 -0.09
CA LYS A 67 -4.50 -11.01 -0.23
C LYS A 67 -4.19 -11.64 1.13
N ILE A 68 -3.38 -10.97 1.96
CA ILE A 68 -3.05 -11.45 3.31
C ILE A 68 -4.30 -11.59 4.17
N ALA A 69 -5.22 -10.63 4.11
CA ALA A 69 -6.46 -10.68 4.88
C ALA A 69 -7.32 -11.89 4.48
N ASN A 70 -7.38 -12.21 3.19
CA ASN A 70 -8.10 -13.37 2.69
C ASN A 70 -7.44 -14.69 3.10
N GLU A 71 -6.11 -14.81 2.93
CA GLU A 71 -5.34 -15.97 3.38
C GLU A 71 -5.53 -16.22 4.88
N ARG A 72 -5.43 -15.18 5.70
CA ARG A 72 -5.68 -15.26 7.15
C ARG A 72 -7.10 -15.73 7.46
N ARG A 73 -8.11 -15.28 6.71
CA ARG A 73 -9.49 -15.71 6.88
C ARG A 73 -9.67 -17.19 6.50
N MET A 74 -9.04 -17.63 5.42
CA MET A 74 -9.07 -19.03 4.98
C MET A 74 -8.39 -19.94 5.99
N LEU A 75 -7.15 -19.62 6.41
CA LEU A 75 -6.40 -20.39 7.41
C LEU A 75 -7.16 -20.54 8.72
N ARG A 76 -7.82 -19.47 9.20
CA ARG A 76 -8.67 -19.53 10.41
C ARG A 76 -9.88 -20.44 10.24
N ARG A 77 -10.48 -20.50 9.06
CA ARG A 77 -11.59 -21.41 8.77
C ARG A 77 -11.12 -22.86 8.74
N SER A 78 -10.02 -23.14 8.04
CA SER A 78 -9.43 -24.49 8.00
C SER A 78 -9.06 -24.97 9.39
N LEU A 79 -8.44 -24.13 10.22
CA LEU A 79 -8.09 -24.46 11.59
C LEU A 79 -9.32 -24.83 12.43
N ARG A 80 -10.40 -24.04 12.35
CA ARG A 80 -11.66 -24.36 13.05
C ARG A 80 -12.26 -25.68 12.60
N MET A 81 -12.31 -25.96 11.29
CA MET A 81 -12.84 -27.22 10.78
C MET A 81 -12.04 -28.43 11.29
N SER A 82 -10.71 -28.33 11.33
CA SER A 82 -9.86 -29.39 11.90
C SER A 82 -10.05 -29.56 13.41
N GLU A 83 -10.23 -28.47 14.16
CA GLU A 83 -10.54 -28.52 15.60
C GLU A 83 -11.91 -29.19 15.86
N ASP A 84 -12.92 -28.86 15.05
CA ASP A 84 -14.27 -29.43 15.13
C ASP A 84 -14.25 -30.94 14.80
N GLU A 85 -13.47 -31.37 13.81
CA GLU A 85 -13.31 -32.78 13.45
C GLU A 85 -12.67 -33.60 14.58
N ILE A 86 -11.59 -33.09 15.19
CA ILE A 86 -10.95 -33.74 16.35
C ILE A 86 -11.92 -33.81 17.53
N SER A 87 -12.68 -32.74 17.79
CA SER A 87 -13.68 -32.71 18.85
C SER A 87 -14.78 -33.75 18.62
N SER A 88 -15.28 -33.83 17.38
CA SER A 88 -16.28 -34.82 16.95
C SER A 88 -15.78 -36.26 17.16
N LEU A 89 -14.57 -36.56 16.68
CA LEU A 89 -13.94 -37.88 16.83
C LEU A 89 -13.72 -38.25 18.30
N ARG A 90 -13.31 -37.30 19.14
CA ARG A 90 -13.10 -37.54 20.58
C ARG A 90 -14.39 -37.78 21.34
N ASN A 91 -15.49 -37.17 20.88
CA ASN A 91 -16.81 -37.31 21.49
C ASN A 91 -17.62 -38.45 20.85
N LEU A 92 -17.06 -39.17 19.88
CA LEU A 92 -17.70 -40.33 19.29
C LEU A 92 -17.83 -41.40 20.39
N PRO A 93 -19.06 -41.83 20.74
CA PRO A 93 -19.21 -42.92 21.70
C PRO A 93 -18.51 -44.16 21.14
N LEU A 94 -17.77 -44.87 22.01
CA LEU A 94 -17.22 -46.19 21.70
C LEU A 94 -18.37 -47.17 21.48
N SER A 95 -19.02 -47.10 20.31
CA SER A 95 -20.24 -47.85 20.00
C SER A 95 -19.97 -49.17 19.26
N ASP A 96 -18.71 -49.59 19.14
CA ASP A 96 -18.32 -50.84 18.47
C ASP A 96 -17.54 -51.79 19.40
N ALA A 97 -17.71 -51.66 20.72
CA ALA A 97 -17.20 -52.64 21.69
C ALA A 97 -18.35 -53.34 22.42
N ASP A 98 -19.22 -54.00 21.65
CA ASP A 98 -20.04 -55.15 22.05
C ASP A 98 -20.42 -55.98 20.81
#